data_AF-A0A850ZBY3-F1
#
_entry.id   AF-A0A850ZBY3-F1
#
_cell.length_a   1.000
_cell.length_b   1.000
_cell.length_c   1.000
_cell.angle_alpha   90.00
_cell.angle_beta   90.00
_cell.angle_gamma   90.00
#
_symmetry.space_group_name_H-M   'P 1'
#
loop_
_entity.id
_entity.type
_entity.pdbx_description
1 polymer ?
#
loop_
_entity_poly.entity_id
_entity_poly.type
_entity_poly.pdbx_seq_one_letter_code
_entity_poly.pdbx_strand_id
1 'polypeptide(L)'
;QDQQLRAVQEENELQRQKLQEEVAGYREQSKQHSLTILALEDRLLEATQQQKVLEEEKAALVRASGVANPTHHRVTPGDQKAGFPMAVRSALIFPRKLQERLAAAQGTLLEKKAVISRLTRELSETRARMSDMRGELSEEQKVELEHSQRQLKHREREVNQLREKLSEMSNLMEEKDQALKAAAEELRYTLTSPRASQMPLCLSPAADGCVSFELVLHQLQTGQEPFFFQEPPSDLAELGAKCRGLRHEEMIQRQKEGLAELRERVKMLEKRQCSGAVKSNSEPLVVRMKDLAEKIVQQRGLELEPAPVLGEKLKAGKVPDHVPDGGSFRITDSTVTMAEVTDLGEKMYLDVIGALGSLMEMKELSGMQPLQHLPQEKRAEVGLQRQKALELLYKKIRNLQICLERKEEMLKDYEGSVEKLRQSQASLQRCQEEMSSLEDEAHREAEEKALLREALERMQVQLDQKRLRQAAKQHKV
;
A
#
# COMPACT_ATOMS: atom_id res chain seq x y z
N GLN A 1 -33.50 -23.13 -3.92
CA GLN A 1 -32.09 -23.56 -3.82
C GLN A 1 -31.41 -23.51 -5.18
N ASP A 2 -31.98 -24.10 -6.24
CA ASP A 2 -31.39 -24.09 -7.60
C ASP A 2 -31.20 -22.71 -8.26
N GLN A 3 -32.01 -21.71 -7.90
CA GLN A 3 -31.84 -20.33 -8.41
C GLN A 3 -30.69 -19.59 -7.73
N GLN A 4 -30.43 -19.86 -6.44
CA GLN A 4 -29.31 -19.27 -5.70
C GLN A 4 -27.98 -19.88 -6.16
N LEU A 5 -27.94 -21.19 -6.42
CA LEU A 5 -26.75 -21.85 -6.97
C LEU A 5 -26.40 -21.32 -8.37
N ARG A 6 -27.39 -21.05 -9.22
CA ARG A 6 -27.16 -20.44 -10.54
C ARG A 6 -26.62 -19.02 -10.45
N ALA A 7 -27.18 -18.19 -9.57
CA ALA A 7 -26.68 -16.83 -9.36
C ALA A 7 -25.22 -16.80 -8.88
N VAL A 8 -24.84 -17.70 -7.97
CA VAL A 8 -23.45 -17.84 -7.50
C VAL A 8 -22.51 -18.36 -8.59
N GLN A 9 -22.99 -19.24 -9.47
CA GLN A 9 -22.21 -19.71 -10.63
C GLN A 9 -21.97 -18.58 -11.64
N GLU A 10 -23.01 -17.82 -11.98
CA GLU A 10 -22.91 -16.66 -12.89
C GLU A 10 -21.99 -15.58 -12.31
N GLU A 11 -22.06 -15.31 -11.00
CA GLU A 11 -21.16 -14.36 -10.34
C GLU A 11 -19.69 -14.83 -10.36
N ASN A 12 -19.43 -16.12 -10.09
CA ASN A 12 -18.09 -16.69 -10.20
C ASN A 12 -17.54 -16.64 -11.63
N GLU A 13 -18.38 -16.90 -12.64
CA GLU A 13 -17.98 -16.78 -14.04
C GLU A 13 -17.65 -15.34 -14.43
N LEU A 14 -18.44 -14.37 -13.97
CA LEU A 14 -18.18 -12.95 -14.18
C LEU A 14 -16.87 -12.51 -13.51
N GLN A 15 -16.62 -12.94 -12.27
CA GLN A 15 -15.38 -12.67 -11.56
C GLN A 15 -14.18 -13.29 -12.29
N ARG A 16 -14.32 -14.52 -12.81
CA ARG A 16 -13.27 -15.17 -13.60
C ARG A 16 -12.97 -14.43 -14.90
N GLN A 17 -13.98 -13.90 -15.58
CA GLN A 17 -13.80 -13.08 -16.78
C GLN A 17 -13.05 -11.78 -16.46
N LYS A 18 -13.46 -11.06 -15.41
CA LYS A 18 -12.76 -9.84 -14.96
C LYS A 18 -11.29 -10.10 -14.64
N LEU A 19 -11.00 -11.17 -13.90
CA LEU A 19 -9.63 -11.55 -13.58
C LEU A 19 -8.83 -11.90 -14.84
N GLN A 20 -9.44 -12.55 -15.83
CA GLN A 20 -8.78 -12.83 -17.10
C GLN A 20 -8.45 -11.56 -17.90
N GLU A 21 -9.34 -10.57 -17.90
CA GLU A 21 -9.11 -9.26 -18.52
C GLU A 21 -7.99 -8.49 -17.82
N GLU A 22 -7.97 -8.48 -16.49
CA GLU A 22 -6.89 -7.86 -15.70
C GLU A 22 -5.54 -8.53 -16.00
N VAL A 23 -5.48 -9.87 -16.01
CA VAL A 23 -4.26 -10.62 -16.35
C VAL A 23 -3.80 -10.32 -17.79
N ALA A 24 -4.74 -10.19 -18.74
CA ALA A 24 -4.40 -9.80 -20.11
C ALA A 24 -3.83 -8.38 -20.17
N GLY A 25 -4.40 -7.44 -19.42
CA GLY A 25 -3.89 -6.07 -19.28
C GLY A 25 -2.48 -6.03 -18.70
N TYR A 26 -2.22 -6.76 -17.62
CA TYR A 26 -0.88 -6.84 -17.03
C TYR A 26 0.14 -7.49 -17.96
N ARG A 27 -0.26 -8.53 -18.70
CA ARG A 27 0.62 -9.15 -19.71
C ARG A 27 0.97 -8.17 -20.82
N GLU A 28 0.01 -7.36 -21.28
CA GLU A 28 0.29 -6.35 -22.30
C GLU A 28 1.19 -5.25 -21.76
N GLN A 29 0.93 -4.75 -20.55
CA GLN A 29 1.81 -3.79 -19.89
C GLN A 29 3.25 -4.33 -19.76
N SER A 30 3.40 -5.58 -19.34
CA SER A 30 4.71 -6.23 -19.24
C SER A 30 5.42 -6.28 -20.59
N LYS A 31 4.72 -6.60 -21.69
CA LYS A 31 5.29 -6.56 -23.04
C LYS A 31 5.72 -5.15 -23.45
N GLN A 32 4.88 -4.15 -23.22
CA GLN A 32 5.20 -2.75 -23.54
C GLN A 32 6.42 -2.26 -22.76
N HIS A 33 6.53 -2.64 -21.48
CA HIS A 33 7.73 -2.36 -20.67
C HIS A 33 8.97 -3.05 -21.24
N SER A 34 8.89 -4.33 -21.61
CA SER A 34 10.02 -5.04 -22.23
C SER A 34 10.48 -4.38 -23.53
N LEU A 35 9.54 -3.96 -24.40
CA LEU A 35 9.87 -3.25 -25.64
C LEU A 35 10.53 -1.89 -25.36
N THR A 36 10.04 -1.17 -24.34
CA THR A 36 10.62 0.12 -23.93
C THR A 36 12.04 -0.07 -23.41
N ILE A 37 12.29 -1.12 -22.61
CA ILE A 37 13.62 -1.44 -22.10
C ILE A 37 14.58 -1.73 -23.27
N LEU A 38 14.20 -2.56 -24.23
CA LEU A 38 15.02 -2.85 -25.40
C LEU A 38 15.36 -1.57 -26.19
N ALA A 39 14.39 -0.70 -26.43
CA ALA A 39 14.62 0.57 -27.12
C ALA A 39 15.57 1.51 -26.34
N LEU A 40 15.54 1.47 -25.00
CA LEU A 40 16.47 2.22 -24.15
C LEU A 40 17.87 1.59 -24.15
N GLU A 41 17.97 0.27 -24.17
CA GLU A 41 19.23 -0.47 -24.29
C GLU A 41 19.93 -0.17 -25.61
N ASP A 42 19.19 -0.17 -26.73
CA ASP A 42 19.73 0.20 -28.05
C ASP A 42 20.29 1.63 -28.06
N ARG A 43 19.53 2.59 -27.52
CA ARG A 43 19.98 3.99 -27.40
C ARG A 43 21.21 4.14 -26.50
N LEU A 44 21.32 3.33 -25.45
CA LEU A 44 22.48 3.31 -24.56
C LEU A 44 23.71 2.76 -25.29
N LEU A 45 23.54 1.70 -26.08
CA LEU A 45 24.60 1.15 -26.91
C LEU A 45 25.10 2.18 -27.94
N GLU A 46 24.19 2.87 -28.64
CA GLU A 46 24.54 3.95 -29.57
C GLU A 46 25.32 5.08 -28.87
N ALA A 47 24.86 5.54 -27.71
CA ALA A 47 25.53 6.58 -26.94
C ALA A 47 26.93 6.13 -26.47
N THR A 48 27.08 4.86 -26.09
CA THR A 48 28.37 4.29 -25.67
C THR A 48 29.35 4.21 -26.84
N GLN A 49 28.88 3.84 -28.03
CA GLN A 49 29.69 3.85 -29.25
C GLN A 49 30.13 5.27 -29.60
N GLN A 50 29.23 6.25 -29.54
CA GLN A 50 29.57 7.67 -29.77
C GLN A 50 30.60 8.18 -28.76
N GLN A 51 30.49 7.82 -27.48
CA GLN A 51 31.48 8.17 -26.47
C GLN A 51 32.85 7.59 -26.79
N LYS A 52 32.90 6.32 -27.20
CA LYS A 52 34.17 5.66 -27.57
C LYS A 52 34.84 6.36 -28.74
N VAL A 53 34.07 6.72 -29.79
CA VAL A 53 34.59 7.48 -30.94
C VAL A 53 35.14 8.85 -30.50
N LEU A 54 34.42 9.56 -29.63
CA LEU A 54 34.88 10.86 -29.10
C LEU A 54 36.14 10.72 -28.22
N GLU A 55 36.27 9.64 -27.46
CA GLU A 55 37.47 9.34 -26.67
C GLU A 55 38.68 9.02 -27.56
N GLU A 56 38.47 8.27 -28.65
CA GLU A 56 39.50 7.99 -29.65
C GLU A 56 39.94 9.26 -30.39
N GLU A 57 39.00 10.12 -30.79
CA GLU A 57 39.30 11.44 -31.38
C GLU A 57 40.05 12.33 -30.38
N LYS A 58 39.63 12.36 -29.12
CA LYS A 58 40.33 13.10 -28.06
C LYS A 58 41.76 12.58 -27.88
N ALA A 59 41.96 11.27 -27.89
CA ALA A 59 43.30 10.67 -27.80
C ALA A 59 44.15 10.99 -29.03
N ALA A 60 43.57 10.98 -30.23
CA ALA A 60 44.25 11.37 -31.46
C ALA A 60 44.65 12.85 -31.45
N LEU A 61 43.77 13.74 -31.00
CA LEU A 61 44.06 15.16 -30.83
C LEU A 61 45.14 15.42 -29.78
N VAL A 62 45.14 14.68 -28.67
CA VAL A 62 46.20 14.76 -27.64
C VAL A 62 47.55 14.33 -28.23
N ARG A 63 47.60 13.22 -28.99
CA ARG A 63 48.82 12.78 -29.70
C ARG A 63 49.30 13.79 -30.73
N ALA A 64 48.39 14.38 -31.51
CA ALA A 64 48.70 15.38 -32.52
C ALA A 64 49.13 16.73 -31.91
N SER A 65 48.69 17.05 -30.70
CA SER A 65 49.02 18.30 -30.01
C SER A 65 50.42 18.33 -29.37
N GLY A 66 51.17 17.22 -29.39
CA GLY A 66 52.59 17.19 -29.03
C GLY A 66 52.95 17.72 -27.64
N VAL A 67 52.00 17.77 -26.70
CA VAL A 67 52.25 18.29 -25.34
C VAL A 67 52.95 17.22 -24.52
N ALA A 68 54.25 17.08 -24.73
CA ALA A 68 55.17 16.59 -23.72
C ALA A 68 55.33 17.66 -22.62
N ASN A 69 55.32 17.23 -21.36
CA ASN A 69 55.42 18.05 -20.14
C ASN A 69 56.46 19.18 -20.23
N PRO A 70 56.17 20.39 -19.70
CA PRO A 70 57.19 21.40 -19.49
C PRO A 70 57.88 21.18 -18.12
N THR A 71 59.09 20.64 -18.14
CA THR A 71 60.03 20.76 -17.02
C THR A 71 60.56 22.19 -16.97
N HIS A 72 60.43 22.82 -15.79
CA HIS A 72 60.99 24.13 -15.50
C HIS A 72 62.52 24.05 -15.44
N HIS A 73 63.21 24.63 -16.43
CA HIS A 73 64.61 25.03 -16.25
C HIS A 73 64.78 26.54 -16.47
N ARG A 74 65.38 27.12 -15.42
CA ARG A 74 65.86 28.48 -15.25
C ARG A 74 67.11 28.70 -16.11
N VAL A 75 67.11 29.66 -17.04
CA VAL A 75 68.34 30.31 -17.55
C VAL A 75 68.05 31.74 -18.03
N THR A 76 68.80 32.70 -17.49
CA THR A 76 69.38 33.86 -18.19
C THR A 76 70.90 33.75 -17.99
N PRO A 77 71.81 34.25 -18.87
CA PRO A 77 71.68 35.45 -19.73
C PRO A 77 72.36 35.35 -21.13
N GLY A 78 72.24 36.41 -21.95
CA GLY A 78 73.26 36.79 -22.95
C GLY A 78 72.81 36.85 -24.42
N ASP A 79 72.98 38.03 -25.01
CA ASP A 79 72.69 38.39 -26.40
C ASP A 79 73.26 37.45 -27.48
N GLN A 80 72.47 37.19 -28.51
CA GLN A 80 72.95 37.12 -29.90
C GLN A 80 71.80 37.21 -30.91
N LYS A 81 72.00 38.13 -31.86
CA LYS A 81 71.12 38.50 -32.96
C LYS A 81 71.39 37.57 -34.14
N ALA A 82 70.44 36.71 -34.51
CA ALA A 82 70.38 36.08 -35.84
C ALA A 82 68.96 35.54 -36.07
N GLY A 83 68.36 35.94 -37.18
CA GLY A 83 66.91 35.96 -37.36
C GLY A 83 66.26 34.64 -37.75
N PHE A 84 64.94 34.58 -37.53
CA PHE A 84 63.96 33.78 -38.29
C PHE A 84 62.55 34.38 -38.09
N PRO A 85 61.88 34.94 -39.11
CA PRO A 85 60.48 35.35 -38.97
C PRO A 85 59.54 34.28 -39.54
N MET A 86 59.28 33.21 -38.78
CA MET A 86 58.12 32.31 -39.03
C MET A 86 57.42 31.77 -37.76
N ALA A 87 57.98 31.97 -36.56
CA ALA A 87 57.40 31.42 -35.32
C ALA A 87 56.27 32.27 -34.69
N VAL A 88 56.09 33.52 -35.13
CA VAL A 88 55.15 34.48 -34.50
C VAL A 88 53.68 34.11 -34.77
N ARG A 89 53.38 33.37 -35.85
CA ARG A 89 52.01 32.92 -36.13
C ARG A 89 51.53 31.84 -35.16
N SER A 90 52.38 30.92 -34.72
CA SER A 90 51.99 29.84 -33.80
C SER A 90 51.80 30.33 -32.35
N ALA A 91 52.63 31.28 -31.92
CA ALA A 91 52.59 31.86 -30.57
C ALA A 91 51.31 32.68 -30.28
N LEU A 92 50.63 33.19 -31.31
CA LEU A 92 49.36 33.93 -31.18
C LEU A 92 48.11 33.04 -31.30
N ILE A 93 48.22 31.88 -31.94
CA ILE A 93 47.09 30.95 -32.16
C ILE A 93 46.75 30.17 -30.88
N PHE A 94 47.76 29.81 -30.08
CA PHE A 94 47.58 29.05 -28.85
C PHE A 94 46.80 29.81 -27.75
N PRO A 95 47.14 31.07 -27.40
CA PRO A 95 46.35 31.86 -26.44
C PRO A 95 44.92 32.12 -26.92
N ARG A 96 44.71 32.32 -28.24
CA ARG A 96 43.37 32.52 -28.80
C ARG A 96 42.48 31.28 -28.69
N LYS A 97 43.03 30.09 -29.00
CA LYS A 97 42.31 28.81 -28.82
C LYS A 97 41.99 28.51 -27.35
N LEU A 98 42.89 28.84 -26.43
CA LEU A 98 42.62 28.70 -24.99
C LEU A 98 41.53 29.65 -24.53
N GLN A 99 41.51 30.89 -25.03
CA GLN A 99 40.49 31.88 -24.72
C GLN A 99 39.12 31.48 -25.27
N GLU A 100 39.06 30.93 -26.48
CA GLU A 100 37.83 30.36 -27.06
C GLU A 100 37.33 29.15 -26.25
N ARG A 101 38.21 28.24 -25.81
CA ARG A 101 37.83 27.10 -24.96
C ARG A 101 37.37 27.54 -23.57
N LEU A 102 37.98 28.57 -23.01
CA LEU A 102 37.54 29.16 -21.74
C LEU A 102 36.15 29.79 -21.88
N ALA A 103 35.91 30.54 -22.96
CA ALA A 103 34.61 31.12 -23.26
C ALA A 103 33.54 30.03 -23.47
N ALA A 104 33.87 28.95 -24.19
CA ALA A 104 32.98 27.81 -24.37
C ALA A 104 32.68 27.10 -23.04
N ALA A 105 33.70 26.86 -22.20
CA ALA A 105 33.51 26.27 -20.88
C ALA A 105 32.64 27.15 -19.98
N GLN A 106 32.85 28.47 -19.98
CA GLN A 106 32.01 29.43 -19.27
C GLN A 106 30.56 29.42 -19.80
N GLY A 107 30.36 29.35 -21.11
CA GLY A 107 29.04 29.21 -21.73
C GLY A 107 28.31 27.95 -21.27
N THR A 108 28.98 26.79 -21.34
CA THR A 108 28.40 25.52 -20.87
C THR A 108 28.10 25.54 -19.37
N LEU A 109 28.93 26.18 -18.55
CA LEU A 109 28.69 26.33 -17.12
C LEU A 109 27.42 27.16 -16.85
N LEU A 110 27.23 28.26 -17.58
CA LEU A 110 26.03 29.10 -17.47
C LEU A 110 24.78 28.33 -17.90
N GLU A 111 24.87 27.55 -18.98
CA GLU A 111 23.78 26.71 -19.46
C GLU A 111 23.40 25.62 -18.44
N LYS A 112 24.40 24.93 -17.87
CA LYS A 112 24.18 23.95 -16.79
C LYS A 112 23.59 24.61 -15.55
N LYS A 113 24.02 25.83 -15.20
CA LYS A 113 23.45 26.61 -14.09
C LYS A 113 21.98 26.95 -14.35
N ALA A 114 21.62 27.33 -15.58
CA ALA A 114 20.24 27.58 -15.97
C ALA A 114 19.36 26.31 -15.87
N VAL A 115 19.89 25.16 -16.29
CA VAL A 115 19.22 23.86 -16.14
C VAL A 115 18.99 23.53 -14.66
N ILE A 116 20.01 23.68 -13.81
CA ILE A 116 19.90 23.45 -12.36
C ILE A 116 18.83 24.38 -11.76
N SER A 117 18.81 25.67 -12.12
CA SER A 117 17.81 26.60 -11.62
C SER A 117 16.38 26.22 -12.05
N ARG A 118 16.19 25.77 -13.29
CA ARG A 118 14.90 25.27 -13.79
C ARG A 118 14.46 24.01 -13.03
N LEU A 119 15.33 23.01 -12.90
CA LEU A 119 15.02 21.79 -12.15
C LEU A 119 14.72 22.08 -10.67
N THR A 120 15.45 23.03 -10.07
CA THR A 120 15.19 23.47 -8.69
C THR A 120 13.80 24.09 -8.57
N ARG A 121 13.39 24.89 -9.55
CA ARG A 121 12.04 25.48 -9.61
C ARG A 121 10.97 24.40 -9.77
N GLU A 122 11.16 23.48 -10.71
CA GLU A 122 10.23 22.36 -10.93
C GLU A 122 10.08 21.50 -9.67
N LEU A 123 11.19 21.19 -8.99
CA LEU A 123 11.14 20.48 -7.69
C LEU A 123 10.36 21.28 -6.65
N SER A 124 10.60 22.59 -6.52
CA SER A 124 9.85 23.42 -5.57
C SER A 124 8.35 23.48 -5.89
N GLU A 125 7.99 23.50 -7.18
CA GLU A 125 6.61 23.50 -7.63
C GLU A 125 5.93 22.16 -7.37
N THR A 126 6.60 21.04 -7.67
CA THR A 126 6.07 19.70 -7.33
C THR A 126 5.89 19.54 -5.83
N ARG A 127 6.80 20.09 -5.00
CA ARG A 127 6.71 20.06 -3.55
C ARG A 127 5.51 20.88 -3.04
N ALA A 128 5.25 22.05 -3.63
CA ALA A 128 4.07 22.85 -3.34
C ALA A 128 2.79 22.07 -3.70
N ARG A 129 2.69 21.51 -4.92
CA ARG A 129 1.54 20.70 -5.34
C ARG A 129 1.29 19.49 -4.44
N MET A 130 2.34 18.79 -4.01
CA MET A 130 2.22 17.70 -3.05
C MET A 130 1.79 18.16 -1.65
N SER A 131 2.14 19.39 -1.26
CA SER A 131 1.66 20.00 -0.02
C SER A 131 0.17 20.33 -0.12
N ASP A 132 -0.27 20.89 -1.25
CA ASP A 132 -1.67 21.23 -1.49
C ASP A 132 -2.53 19.96 -1.51
N MET A 133 -2.14 18.93 -2.27
CA MET A 133 -2.85 17.64 -2.30
C MET A 133 -2.92 16.98 -0.90
N ARG A 134 -1.87 17.13 -0.09
CA ARG A 134 -1.88 16.62 1.30
C ARG A 134 -2.86 17.39 2.18
N GLY A 135 -2.96 18.71 1.98
CA GLY A 135 -3.95 19.55 2.64
C GLY A 135 -5.38 19.19 2.23
N GLU A 136 -5.62 19.01 0.93
CA GLU A 136 -6.91 18.59 0.38
C GLU A 136 -7.34 17.22 0.91
N LEU A 137 -6.45 16.21 0.87
CA LEU A 137 -6.74 14.88 1.43
C LEU A 137 -7.05 14.95 2.94
N SER A 138 -6.35 15.80 3.68
CA SER A 138 -6.63 16.00 5.11
C SER A 138 -7.99 16.66 5.35
N GLU A 139 -8.40 17.61 4.51
CA GLU A 139 -9.71 18.27 4.65
C GLU A 139 -10.85 17.32 4.22
N GLU A 140 -10.66 16.52 3.18
CA GLU A 140 -11.62 15.46 2.78
C GLU A 140 -11.86 14.48 3.93
N GLN A 141 -10.78 13.99 4.56
CA GLN A 141 -10.86 13.12 5.74
C GLN A 141 -11.59 13.78 6.91
N LYS A 142 -11.33 15.07 7.15
CA LYS A 142 -12.02 15.84 8.19
C LYS A 142 -13.51 15.98 7.89
N VAL A 143 -13.89 16.28 6.66
CA VAL A 143 -15.30 16.41 6.25
C VAL A 143 -16.05 15.08 6.36
N GLU A 144 -15.43 13.96 5.99
CA GLU A 144 -16.01 12.62 6.12
C GLU A 144 -16.21 12.22 7.60
N LEU A 145 -15.22 12.54 8.46
CA LEU A 145 -15.34 12.35 9.91
C LEU A 145 -16.47 13.20 10.51
N GLU A 146 -16.58 14.47 10.11
CA GLU A 146 -17.67 15.34 10.56
C GLU A 146 -19.04 14.82 10.09
N HIS A 147 -19.13 14.32 8.85
CA HIS A 147 -20.34 13.72 8.33
C HIS A 147 -20.74 12.48 9.13
N SER A 148 -19.79 11.57 9.37
CA SER A 148 -19.98 10.37 10.19
C SER A 148 -20.40 10.73 11.61
N GLN A 149 -19.78 11.74 12.21
CA GLN A 149 -20.15 12.24 13.54
C GLN A 149 -21.57 12.80 13.58
N ARG A 150 -22.00 13.54 12.54
CA ARG A 150 -23.39 14.03 12.43
C ARG A 150 -24.37 12.86 12.32
N GLN A 151 -24.05 11.82 11.54
CA GLN A 151 -24.88 10.62 11.43
C GLN A 151 -24.99 9.87 12.76
N LEU A 152 -23.86 9.66 13.46
CA LEU A 152 -23.86 9.00 14.76
C LEU A 152 -24.71 9.75 15.77
N LYS A 153 -24.61 11.07 15.83
CA LYS A 153 -25.48 11.91 16.67
C LYS A 153 -26.96 11.79 16.29
N HIS A 154 -27.28 11.59 15.01
CA HIS A 154 -28.66 11.37 14.59
C HIS A 154 -29.17 9.99 15.06
N ARG A 155 -28.40 8.92 14.82
CA ARG A 155 -28.72 7.56 15.27
C ARG A 155 -28.82 7.46 16.79
N GLU A 156 -27.95 8.16 17.53
CA GLU A 156 -28.01 8.24 18.98
C GLU A 156 -29.34 8.85 19.46
N ARG A 157 -29.82 9.93 18.83
CA ARG A 157 -31.12 10.51 19.13
C ARG A 157 -32.27 9.54 18.85
N GLU A 158 -32.22 8.80 17.74
CA GLU A 158 -33.23 7.79 17.42
C GLU A 158 -33.26 6.66 18.47
N VAL A 159 -32.09 6.17 18.88
CA VAL A 159 -31.97 5.14 19.91
C VAL A 159 -32.51 5.64 21.25
N ASN A 160 -32.22 6.89 21.62
CA ASN A 160 -32.76 7.48 22.83
C ASN A 160 -34.29 7.60 22.79
N GLN A 161 -34.87 8.05 21.67
CA GLN A 161 -36.33 8.08 21.50
C GLN A 161 -36.97 6.69 21.56
N LEU A 162 -36.32 5.67 21.00
CA LEU A 162 -36.80 4.28 21.08
C LEU A 162 -36.71 3.74 22.52
N ARG A 163 -35.64 4.07 23.24
CA ARG A 163 -35.47 3.71 24.65
C ARG A 163 -36.53 4.39 25.54
N GLU A 164 -36.84 5.65 25.28
CA GLU A 164 -37.93 6.37 25.96
C GLU A 164 -39.28 5.67 25.71
N LYS A 165 -39.63 5.38 24.45
CA LYS A 165 -40.87 4.63 24.13
C LYS A 165 -40.95 3.25 24.78
N LEU A 166 -39.83 2.53 24.85
CA LEU A 166 -39.77 1.23 25.54
C LEU A 166 -40.00 1.41 27.05
N SER A 167 -39.46 2.48 27.65
CA SER A 167 -39.70 2.77 29.07
C SER A 167 -41.17 3.13 29.35
N GLU A 168 -41.81 3.91 28.47
CA GLU A 168 -43.23 4.22 28.56
C GLU A 168 -44.09 2.96 28.45
N MET A 169 -43.79 2.10 27.48
CA MET A 169 -44.51 0.83 27.31
C MET A 169 -44.28 -0.13 28.48
N SER A 170 -43.07 -0.16 29.07
CA SER A 170 -42.76 -0.94 30.26
C SER A 170 -43.60 -0.48 31.46
N ASN A 171 -43.69 0.83 31.70
CA ASN A 171 -44.50 1.40 32.79
C ASN A 171 -45.98 1.05 32.60
N LEU A 172 -46.51 1.19 31.38
CA LEU A 172 -47.90 0.85 31.07
C LEU A 172 -48.19 -0.65 31.28
N MET A 173 -47.25 -1.51 30.92
CA MET A 173 -47.36 -2.96 31.15
C MET A 173 -47.39 -3.26 32.65
N GLU A 174 -46.53 -2.61 33.44
CA GLU A 174 -46.49 -2.77 34.89
C GLU A 174 -47.81 -2.29 35.55
N GLU A 175 -48.36 -1.16 35.12
CA GLU A 175 -49.69 -0.68 35.56
C GLU A 175 -50.81 -1.69 35.23
N LYS A 176 -50.80 -2.26 34.02
CA LYS A 176 -51.79 -3.26 33.61
C LYS A 176 -51.64 -4.55 34.43
N ASP A 177 -50.42 -5.00 34.68
CA ASP A 177 -50.15 -6.15 35.54
C ASP A 177 -50.61 -5.92 36.98
N GLN A 178 -50.38 -4.73 37.54
CA GLN A 178 -50.88 -4.37 38.87
C GLN A 178 -52.42 -4.36 38.90
N ALA A 179 -53.08 -3.78 37.89
CA ALA A 179 -54.53 -3.78 37.79
C ALA A 179 -55.12 -5.19 37.64
N LEU A 180 -54.48 -6.06 36.85
CA LEU A 180 -54.87 -7.46 36.71
C LEU A 180 -54.73 -8.23 38.03
N LYS A 181 -53.64 -8.01 38.77
CA LYS A 181 -53.45 -8.60 40.11
C LYS A 181 -54.54 -8.12 41.08
N ALA A 182 -54.85 -6.83 41.10
CA ALA A 182 -55.92 -6.29 41.94
C ALA A 182 -57.30 -6.88 41.59
N ALA A 183 -57.65 -6.98 40.31
CA ALA A 183 -58.89 -7.61 39.86
C ALA A 183 -58.95 -9.10 40.23
N ALA A 184 -57.83 -9.83 40.12
CA ALA A 184 -57.75 -11.23 40.52
C ALA A 184 -57.90 -11.41 42.04
N GLU A 185 -57.36 -10.48 42.84
CA GLU A 185 -57.54 -10.47 44.30
C GLU A 185 -58.99 -10.15 44.71
N GLU A 186 -59.66 -9.23 44.02
CA GLU A 186 -61.08 -8.92 44.23
C GLU A 186 -61.98 -10.13 43.90
N LEU A 187 -61.69 -10.84 42.80
CA LEU A 187 -62.35 -12.11 42.46
C LEU A 187 -62.10 -13.18 43.53
N ARG A 188 -60.89 -13.27 44.07
CA ARG A 188 -60.59 -14.19 45.18
C ARG A 188 -61.34 -13.81 46.45
N TYR A 189 -61.40 -12.53 46.79
CA TYR A 189 -62.09 -12.03 47.99
C TYR A 189 -63.61 -12.27 47.90
N THR A 190 -64.23 -12.02 46.75
CA THR A 190 -65.66 -12.28 46.53
C THR A 190 -66.00 -13.77 46.59
N LEU A 191 -65.11 -14.65 46.10
CA LEU A 191 -65.26 -16.10 46.18
C LEU A 191 -65.05 -16.67 47.60
N THR A 192 -64.20 -16.03 48.40
CA THR A 192 -63.86 -16.49 49.76
C THR A 192 -64.65 -15.79 50.88
N SER A 193 -65.40 -14.73 50.55
CA SER A 193 -66.25 -14.01 51.49
C SER A 193 -67.45 -14.86 51.94
N PRO A 194 -67.78 -14.91 53.25
CA PRO A 194 -68.85 -15.74 53.81
C PRO A 194 -70.28 -15.36 53.36
N ARG A 195 -70.45 -14.34 52.51
CA ARG A 195 -71.71 -14.03 51.83
C ARG A 195 -72.01 -14.91 50.61
N ALA A 196 -71.01 -15.57 50.02
CA ALA A 196 -71.23 -16.47 48.89
C ALA A 196 -71.91 -17.81 49.29
N SER A 197 -71.92 -18.16 50.57
CA SER A 197 -72.61 -19.34 51.11
C SER A 197 -74.04 -19.09 51.61
N GLN A 198 -74.64 -17.92 51.34
CA GLN A 198 -76.02 -17.57 51.76
C GLN A 198 -76.98 -17.25 50.61
N MET A 199 -76.78 -17.84 49.43
CA MET A 199 -77.82 -17.84 48.38
C MET A 199 -78.63 -19.14 48.46
N PRO A 200 -79.93 -19.09 48.81
CA PRO A 200 -80.77 -20.28 48.84
C PRO A 200 -81.13 -20.72 47.41
N LEU A 201 -80.88 -22.00 47.13
CA LEU A 201 -81.58 -22.76 46.10
C LEU A 201 -83.06 -22.89 46.52
N CYS A 202 -83.93 -22.01 46.02
CA CYS A 202 -85.38 -22.16 46.15
C CYS A 202 -86.00 -22.46 44.79
N LEU A 203 -86.27 -23.75 44.56
CA LEU A 203 -87.24 -24.24 43.57
C LEU A 203 -88.62 -24.27 44.22
N SER A 204 -89.56 -23.42 43.78
CA SER A 204 -90.99 -23.77 43.68
C SER A 204 -91.85 -22.69 43.02
N PRO A 205 -93.02 -23.07 42.47
CA PRO A 205 -93.68 -22.41 41.35
C PRO A 205 -94.81 -21.46 41.80
N ALA A 206 -94.95 -20.32 41.12
CA ALA A 206 -96.21 -19.66 40.73
C ALA A 206 -96.02 -18.15 40.52
N ALA A 207 -96.68 -17.68 39.46
CA ALA A 207 -97.04 -16.30 39.12
C ALA A 207 -95.92 -15.37 38.58
N ASP A 208 -95.96 -15.29 37.25
CA ASP A 208 -95.83 -14.11 36.39
C ASP A 208 -94.52 -13.33 36.33
N GLY A 209 -93.84 -13.50 35.18
CA GLY A 209 -92.76 -12.64 34.73
C GLY A 209 -91.46 -13.36 34.42
N CYS A 210 -91.51 -14.55 33.80
CA CYS A 210 -90.31 -15.22 33.28
C CYS A 210 -90.44 -15.38 31.77
N VAL A 211 -89.92 -14.40 31.02
CA VAL A 211 -89.68 -14.56 29.59
C VAL A 211 -88.34 -15.28 29.47
N SER A 212 -88.40 -16.42 28.81
CA SER A 212 -87.43 -17.51 28.84
C SER A 212 -86.00 -17.11 28.48
N PHE A 213 -85.05 -17.73 29.19
CA PHE A 213 -83.63 -17.90 28.85
C PHE A 213 -83.45 -18.87 27.65
N GLU A 214 -84.31 -18.73 26.64
CA GLU A 214 -84.39 -19.57 25.45
C GLU A 214 -84.42 -18.71 24.17
N LEU A 215 -83.94 -17.46 24.28
CA LEU A 215 -83.76 -16.51 23.18
C LEU A 215 -82.30 -16.03 23.05
N VAL A 216 -81.33 -16.90 23.36
CA VAL A 216 -79.90 -16.62 23.12
C VAL A 216 -79.25 -17.67 22.21
N LEU A 217 -79.95 -18.76 21.87
CA LEU A 217 -79.40 -19.84 21.04
C LEU A 217 -80.03 -20.02 19.65
N HIS A 218 -80.86 -19.08 19.18
CA HIS A 218 -81.49 -19.17 17.85
C HIS A 218 -81.26 -17.96 16.92
N GLN A 219 -80.21 -17.14 17.16
CA GLN A 219 -79.83 -16.02 16.26
C GLN A 219 -78.43 -16.16 15.63
N LEU A 220 -77.89 -17.38 15.54
CA LEU A 220 -76.66 -17.67 14.79
C LEU A 220 -76.90 -18.52 13.52
N GLN A 221 -78.14 -18.59 13.05
CA GLN A 221 -78.50 -19.22 11.78
C GLN A 221 -79.56 -18.39 11.05
N THR A 222 -79.20 -17.16 10.66
CA THR A 222 -79.79 -16.48 9.52
C THR A 222 -78.95 -15.26 9.22
N GLY A 223 -78.35 -15.23 8.03
CA GLY A 223 -77.61 -14.07 7.54
C GLY A 223 -78.53 -12.86 7.44
N GLN A 224 -78.32 -11.89 8.30
CA GLN A 224 -78.65 -10.47 8.13
C GLN A 224 -77.84 -9.71 9.18
N GLU A 225 -76.82 -8.97 8.73
CA GLU A 225 -75.99 -8.14 9.58
C GLU A 225 -76.78 -6.94 10.14
N PRO A 226 -76.77 -6.70 11.45
CA PRO A 226 -77.16 -5.40 12.01
C PRO A 226 -75.96 -4.45 11.99
N PHE A 227 -76.11 -3.39 11.19
CA PHE A 227 -75.26 -2.20 11.12
C PHE A 227 -74.98 -1.60 12.52
N PHE A 228 -73.78 -1.84 13.05
CA PHE A 228 -73.10 -0.97 14.01
C PHE A 228 -71.58 -1.12 13.86
N PHE A 229 -71.07 -0.77 12.67
CA PHE A 229 -69.72 -0.24 12.57
C PHE A 229 -69.83 1.26 12.41
N GLN A 230 -69.37 1.99 13.43
CA GLN A 230 -68.99 3.37 13.24
C GLN A 230 -67.86 3.34 12.19
N GLU A 231 -68.15 3.86 11.01
CA GLU A 231 -67.23 3.97 9.90
C GLU A 231 -65.97 4.71 10.41
N PRO A 232 -64.77 4.10 10.33
CA PRO A 232 -63.55 4.83 10.60
C PRO A 232 -63.42 5.96 9.58
N PRO A 233 -62.84 7.11 9.94
CA PRO A 233 -62.71 8.22 9.00
C PRO A 233 -62.00 7.70 7.73
N SER A 234 -62.64 7.89 6.58
CA SER A 234 -62.16 7.51 5.25
C SER A 234 -60.72 7.99 4.97
N ASP A 235 -60.23 8.96 5.75
CA ASP A 235 -58.87 9.47 5.73
C ASP A 235 -57.79 8.42 5.98
N LEU A 236 -57.99 7.37 6.80
CA LEU A 236 -56.92 6.38 7.07
C LEU A 236 -56.76 5.35 5.95
N ALA A 237 -57.85 4.97 5.28
CA ALA A 237 -57.81 4.11 4.11
C ALA A 237 -57.26 4.87 2.89
N GLU A 238 -57.61 6.15 2.76
CA GLU A 238 -57.05 7.03 1.73
C GLU A 238 -55.57 7.37 1.98
N LEU A 239 -55.16 7.53 3.25
CA LEU A 239 -53.75 7.68 3.65
C LEU A 239 -52.97 6.37 3.44
N GLY A 240 -53.59 5.21 3.70
CA GLY A 240 -53.01 3.90 3.39
C GLY A 240 -52.81 3.65 1.89
N ALA A 241 -53.75 4.10 1.06
CA ALA A 241 -53.64 4.06 -0.40
C ALA A 241 -52.57 5.04 -0.93
N LYS A 242 -52.50 6.26 -0.38
CA LYS A 242 -51.43 7.24 -0.65
C LYS A 242 -50.05 6.70 -0.22
N CYS A 243 -49.95 6.00 0.92
CA CYS A 243 -48.70 5.41 1.42
C CYS A 243 -48.16 4.26 0.53
N ARG A 244 -49.01 3.55 -0.22
CA ARG A 244 -48.54 2.56 -1.21
C ARG A 244 -47.97 3.22 -2.48
N GLY A 245 -48.53 4.36 -2.90
CA GLY A 245 -48.02 5.14 -4.02
C GLY A 245 -46.73 5.89 -3.69
N LEU A 246 -46.64 6.53 -2.53
CA LEU A 246 -45.51 7.38 -2.13
C LEU A 246 -44.18 6.61 -2.06
N ARG A 247 -44.16 5.36 -1.59
CA ARG A 247 -42.92 4.56 -1.58
C ARG A 247 -42.44 4.21 -3.00
N HIS A 248 -43.38 3.99 -3.92
CA HIS A 248 -43.05 3.71 -5.31
C HIS A 248 -42.61 4.99 -6.04
N GLU A 249 -43.31 6.10 -5.82
CA GLU A 249 -42.95 7.42 -6.33
C GLU A 249 -41.57 7.85 -5.82
N GLU A 250 -41.28 7.64 -4.53
CA GLU A 250 -39.97 7.89 -3.92
C GLU A 250 -38.87 6.98 -4.49
N MET A 251 -39.18 5.72 -4.79
CA MET A 251 -38.24 4.81 -5.43
C MET A 251 -37.95 5.24 -6.87
N ILE A 252 -38.97 5.62 -7.62
CA ILE A 252 -38.84 6.17 -8.98
C ILE A 252 -38.04 7.48 -8.93
N GLN A 253 -38.29 8.33 -7.95
CA GLN A 253 -37.58 9.60 -7.78
C GLN A 253 -36.11 9.37 -7.46
N ARG A 254 -35.78 8.46 -6.53
CA ARG A 254 -34.40 8.05 -6.24
C ARG A 254 -33.70 7.41 -7.44
N GLN A 255 -34.43 6.62 -8.24
CA GLN A 255 -33.89 6.05 -9.49
C GLN A 255 -33.63 7.13 -10.55
N LYS A 256 -34.52 8.12 -10.69
CA LYS A 256 -34.34 9.27 -11.59
C LYS A 256 -33.16 10.14 -11.16
N GLU A 257 -33.02 10.40 -9.86
CA GLU A 257 -31.90 11.15 -9.28
C GLU A 257 -30.58 10.42 -9.47
N GLY A 258 -30.52 9.10 -9.18
CA GLY A 258 -29.34 8.29 -9.43
C GLY A 258 -28.95 8.22 -10.92
N LEU A 259 -29.93 8.17 -11.83
CA LEU A 259 -29.68 8.26 -13.27
C LEU A 259 -29.20 9.64 -13.71
N ALA A 260 -29.71 10.72 -13.11
CA ALA A 260 -29.25 12.07 -13.38
C ALA A 260 -27.80 12.28 -12.90
N GLU A 261 -27.47 11.79 -11.71
CA GLU A 261 -26.11 11.81 -11.15
C GLU A 261 -25.14 10.98 -12.01
N LEU A 262 -25.57 9.79 -12.46
CA LEU A 262 -24.74 8.96 -13.34
C LEU A 262 -24.51 9.64 -14.70
N ARG A 263 -25.53 10.25 -15.28
CA ARG A 263 -25.39 11.04 -16.53
C ARG A 263 -24.46 12.23 -16.33
N GLU A 264 -24.48 12.89 -15.18
CA GLU A 264 -23.57 13.98 -14.86
C GLU A 264 -22.12 13.49 -14.67
N ARG A 265 -21.91 12.38 -13.96
CA ARG A 265 -20.58 11.74 -13.82
C ARG A 265 -20.02 11.30 -15.16
N VAL A 266 -20.84 10.68 -16.02
CA VAL A 266 -20.45 10.34 -17.40
C VAL A 266 -20.09 11.61 -18.19
N LYS A 267 -20.90 12.67 -18.11
CA LYS A 267 -20.60 13.96 -18.76
C LYS A 267 -19.31 14.61 -18.24
N MET A 268 -19.00 14.47 -16.95
CA MET A 268 -17.73 14.93 -16.36
C MET A 268 -16.55 14.08 -16.81
N LEU A 269 -16.73 12.77 -16.92
CA LEU A 269 -15.71 11.84 -17.43
C LEU A 269 -15.44 12.07 -18.92
N GLU A 270 -16.47 12.29 -19.74
CA GLU A 270 -16.35 12.67 -21.14
C GLU A 270 -15.65 14.03 -21.30
N LYS A 271 -15.97 15.01 -20.47
CA LYS A 271 -15.26 16.31 -20.46
C LYS A 271 -13.80 16.18 -20.02
N ARG A 272 -13.48 15.29 -19.06
CA ARG A 272 -12.09 14.96 -18.69
C ARG A 272 -11.35 14.25 -19.81
N GLN A 273 -12.03 13.38 -20.57
CA GLN A 273 -11.45 12.67 -21.72
C GLN A 273 -11.27 13.59 -22.95
N CYS A 274 -12.15 14.58 -23.18
CA CYS A 274 -11.99 15.58 -24.24
C CYS A 274 -10.94 16.67 -23.96
N SER A 275 -10.47 16.81 -22.72
CA SER A 275 -9.37 17.73 -22.36
C SER A 275 -7.98 17.20 -22.78
N GLY A 276 -7.88 15.91 -23.12
CA GLY A 276 -6.63 15.25 -23.55
C GLY A 276 -6.49 15.01 -25.05
N ALA A 277 -7.43 15.46 -25.89
CA ALA A 277 -7.43 15.20 -27.32
C ALA A 277 -7.45 16.49 -28.14
N VAL A 278 -6.28 17.12 -28.25
CA VAL A 278 -5.95 17.93 -29.43
C VAL A 278 -5.00 17.12 -30.31
N LYS A 279 -5.56 16.68 -31.44
CA LYS A 279 -4.92 16.21 -32.68
C LYS A 279 -4.27 14.82 -32.66
N SER A 280 -5.00 13.83 -33.14
CA SER A 280 -4.62 13.15 -34.39
C SER A 280 -5.78 12.31 -34.92
N ASN A 281 -6.06 12.52 -36.19
CA ASN A 281 -6.97 11.75 -37.03
C ASN A 281 -6.41 10.34 -37.23
N SER A 282 -7.24 9.31 -37.19
CA SER A 282 -7.38 8.35 -38.30
C SER A 282 -8.26 7.15 -37.96
N GLU A 283 -9.13 6.85 -38.92
CA GLU A 283 -9.95 5.67 -39.23
C GLU A 283 -9.30 4.26 -39.05
N PRO A 284 -10.08 3.16 -39.23
CA PRO A 284 -10.03 1.98 -38.38
C PRO A 284 -9.02 0.88 -38.77
N LEU A 285 -8.67 0.15 -37.72
CA LEU A 285 -7.62 -0.84 -37.55
C LEU A 285 -8.02 -2.22 -38.12
N VAL A 286 -8.22 -2.34 -39.43
CA VAL A 286 -8.64 -3.62 -40.08
C VAL A 286 -7.60 -4.19 -41.07
N VAL A 287 -6.49 -3.50 -41.38
CA VAL A 287 -5.59 -3.94 -42.47
C VAL A 287 -4.27 -4.59 -42.02
N ARG A 288 -3.98 -4.73 -40.72
CA ARG A 288 -2.64 -5.17 -40.27
C ARG A 288 -2.62 -6.43 -39.40
N MET A 289 -3.38 -7.46 -39.77
CA MET A 289 -3.22 -8.82 -39.19
C MET A 289 -2.65 -9.86 -40.17
N LYS A 290 -2.28 -9.48 -41.40
CA LYS A 290 -1.83 -10.46 -42.41
C LYS A 290 -0.33 -10.65 -42.58
N ASP A 291 0.52 -9.80 -42.00
CA ASP A 291 1.95 -9.80 -42.35
C ASP A 291 2.90 -10.26 -41.23
N LEU A 292 2.39 -10.82 -40.13
CA LEU A 292 3.23 -11.22 -38.98
C LEU A 292 3.24 -12.73 -38.68
N ALA A 293 2.48 -13.53 -39.44
CA ALA A 293 2.42 -14.98 -39.27
C ALA A 293 3.57 -15.76 -39.96
N GLU A 294 4.47 -15.10 -40.68
CA GLU A 294 5.39 -15.77 -41.61
C GLU A 294 6.88 -15.78 -41.17
N LYS A 295 7.22 -15.40 -39.94
CA LYS A 295 8.63 -15.32 -39.48
C LYS A 295 9.03 -16.06 -38.20
N ILE A 296 8.24 -17.01 -37.70
CA ILE A 296 8.60 -17.79 -36.49
C ILE A 296 8.85 -19.30 -36.80
N VAL A 297 8.99 -19.68 -38.08
CA VAL A 297 9.27 -21.07 -38.49
C VAL A 297 10.77 -21.37 -38.70
N GLN A 298 11.69 -20.44 -38.46
CA GLN A 298 13.12 -20.68 -38.69
C GLN A 298 14.00 -20.18 -37.55
N GLN A 299 14.07 -20.96 -36.46
CA GLN A 299 15.30 -21.25 -35.70
C GLN A 299 14.95 -22.10 -34.48
N ARG A 300 14.72 -23.39 -34.74
CA ARG A 300 14.86 -24.48 -33.77
C ARG A 300 15.90 -25.43 -34.35
N GLY A 301 17.03 -25.57 -33.66
CA GLY A 301 18.04 -26.57 -33.97
C GLY A 301 19.46 -26.11 -33.63
N LEU A 302 19.91 -26.42 -32.42
CA LEU A 302 21.19 -27.12 -32.17
C LEU A 302 21.21 -27.59 -30.70
N GLU A 303 21.59 -28.86 -30.56
CA GLU A 303 21.47 -29.73 -29.38
C GLU A 303 22.72 -29.73 -28.46
N LEU A 304 22.46 -30.12 -27.20
CA LEU A 304 23.24 -30.92 -26.23
C LEU A 304 24.62 -30.44 -25.66
N GLU A 305 24.60 -30.12 -24.35
CA GLU A 305 25.42 -30.60 -23.19
C GLU A 305 26.98 -30.70 -23.26
N PRO A 306 27.75 -30.81 -22.13
CA PRO A 306 27.43 -30.76 -20.69
C PRO A 306 28.35 -29.79 -19.86
N ALA A 307 28.00 -29.61 -18.58
CA ALA A 307 28.82 -28.96 -17.54
C ALA A 307 30.13 -29.73 -17.20
N PRO A 308 31.09 -29.07 -16.50
CA PRO A 308 31.28 -29.51 -15.12
C PRO A 308 31.57 -28.41 -14.10
N VAL A 309 31.19 -28.78 -12.88
CA VAL A 309 31.46 -28.18 -11.57
C VAL A 309 32.96 -28.17 -11.28
N LEU A 310 33.49 -27.05 -10.76
CA LEU A 310 34.65 -27.08 -9.86
C LEU A 310 34.43 -26.07 -8.73
N GLY A 311 34.19 -26.60 -7.53
CA GLY A 311 34.22 -25.84 -6.29
C GLY A 311 35.63 -25.86 -5.72
N GLU A 312 36.17 -24.68 -5.43
CA GLU A 312 37.41 -24.53 -4.67
C GLU A 312 37.10 -23.94 -3.28
N LYS A 313 37.36 -24.76 -2.27
CA LYS A 313 37.40 -24.38 -0.86
C LYS A 313 38.62 -23.49 -0.63
N LEU A 314 38.43 -22.30 -0.06
CA LEU A 314 39.50 -21.61 0.66
C LEU A 314 39.09 -21.37 2.12
N LYS A 315 39.99 -21.80 2.98
CA LYS A 315 39.87 -21.88 4.43
C LYS A 315 40.08 -20.52 5.09
N ALA A 316 39.45 -20.38 6.25
CA ALA A 316 39.66 -19.34 7.23
C ALA A 316 41.15 -19.13 7.57
N GLY A 317 41.61 -17.89 7.42
CA GLY A 317 42.90 -17.41 7.94
C GLY A 317 42.71 -16.78 9.32
N LYS A 318 43.51 -17.25 10.29
CA LYS A 318 43.60 -16.76 11.66
C LYS A 318 43.98 -15.28 11.72
N VAL A 319 43.30 -14.55 12.59
CA VAL A 319 43.71 -13.27 13.18
C VAL A 319 44.93 -13.49 14.08
N PRO A 320 45.99 -12.68 14.00
CA PRO A 320 46.93 -12.53 15.11
C PRO A 320 46.41 -11.44 16.06
N ASP A 321 45.98 -11.87 17.25
CA ASP A 321 45.92 -11.03 18.44
C ASP A 321 47.34 -10.56 18.76
N HIS A 322 47.65 -9.28 18.57
CA HIS A 322 48.65 -8.55 19.35
C HIS A 322 48.37 -7.05 19.27
N VAL A 323 47.76 -6.52 20.32
CA VAL A 323 47.81 -5.10 20.66
C VAL A 323 49.18 -4.84 21.31
N PRO A 324 50.00 -3.89 20.83
CA PRO A 324 51.14 -3.42 21.61
C PRO A 324 50.61 -2.53 22.73
N ASP A 325 50.85 -3.02 23.94
CA ASP A 325 50.69 -2.35 25.22
C ASP A 325 51.38 -0.97 25.24
N GLY A 326 50.76 -0.03 25.95
CA GLY A 326 51.17 1.35 26.10
C GLY A 326 52.45 1.46 26.93
N GLY A 327 53.60 1.38 26.27
CA GLY A 327 54.90 1.63 26.86
C GLY A 327 55.15 3.11 27.12
N SER A 328 55.02 3.52 28.39
CA SER A 328 55.47 4.77 28.99
C SER A 328 56.77 5.32 28.37
N PHE A 329 56.68 6.48 27.69
CA PHE A 329 57.84 7.29 27.35
C PHE A 329 58.46 7.85 28.64
N ARG A 330 59.54 7.22 29.12
CA ARG A 330 60.48 7.88 30.02
C ARG A 330 61.19 8.96 29.23
N ILE A 331 60.86 10.22 29.52
CA ILE A 331 61.61 11.40 29.11
C ILE A 331 63.00 11.25 29.76
N THR A 332 63.97 10.80 28.97
CA THR A 332 65.38 11.00 29.27
C THR A 332 65.83 12.12 28.35
N ASP A 333 66.25 13.21 28.97
CA ASP A 333 66.90 14.35 28.35
C ASP A 333 68.12 13.85 27.57
N SER A 334 67.91 13.56 26.30
CA SER A 334 68.95 13.46 25.31
C SER A 334 68.70 14.59 24.34
N THR A 335 69.76 15.32 24.03
CA THR A 335 69.81 16.28 22.94
C THR A 335 69.58 15.53 21.63
N VAL A 336 68.33 15.16 21.35
CA VAL A 336 67.92 14.56 20.09
C VAL A 336 68.19 15.62 19.05
N THR A 337 69.12 15.32 18.16
CA THR A 337 69.48 16.23 17.10
C THR A 337 68.25 16.45 16.21
N MET A 338 68.06 17.65 15.66
CA MET A 338 66.88 17.97 14.82
C MET A 338 66.68 16.95 13.66
N ALA A 339 67.74 16.26 13.25
CA ALA A 339 67.73 15.18 12.28
C ALA A 339 66.99 13.91 12.78
N GLU A 340 67.27 13.45 14.00
CA GLU A 340 66.65 12.24 14.57
C GLU A 340 65.14 12.42 14.82
N VAL A 341 64.69 13.64 15.15
CA VAL A 341 63.26 13.96 15.27
C VAL A 341 62.55 13.87 13.92
N THR A 342 63.17 14.38 12.85
CA THR A 342 62.60 14.29 11.49
C THR A 342 62.56 12.86 10.97
N ASP A 343 63.52 12.04 11.36
CA ASP A 343 63.64 10.64 10.96
C ASP A 343 62.55 9.77 11.58
N LEU A 344 62.25 10.00 12.87
CA LEU A 344 61.16 9.32 13.56
C LEU A 344 59.79 9.68 12.95
N GLY A 345 59.57 10.96 12.66
CA GLY A 345 58.34 11.42 12.02
C GLY A 345 58.13 10.84 10.62
N GLU A 346 59.22 10.68 9.85
CA GLU A 346 59.17 10.03 8.54
C GLU A 346 58.85 8.53 8.64
N LYS A 347 59.48 7.82 9.58
CA LYS A 347 59.19 6.41 9.81
C LYS A 347 57.72 6.20 10.18
N MET A 348 57.19 6.99 11.11
CA MET A 348 55.78 6.92 11.50
C MET A 348 54.83 7.15 10.32
N TYR A 349 55.13 8.12 9.45
CA TYR A 349 54.34 8.35 8.25
C TYR A 349 54.31 7.12 7.34
N LEU A 350 55.47 6.51 7.07
CA LEU A 350 55.57 5.32 6.22
C LEU A 350 54.85 4.12 6.84
N ASP A 351 54.96 3.91 8.15
CA ASP A 351 54.26 2.84 8.87
C ASP A 351 52.73 3.02 8.79
N VAL A 352 52.22 4.22 9.04
CA VAL A 352 50.78 4.53 8.97
C VAL A 352 50.25 4.37 7.56
N ILE A 353 50.96 4.90 6.56
CA ILE A 353 50.53 4.81 5.16
C ILE A 353 50.63 3.37 4.63
N GLY A 354 51.65 2.61 5.05
CA GLY A 354 51.77 1.19 4.74
C GLY A 354 50.64 0.36 5.33
N ALA A 355 50.30 0.59 6.62
CA ALA A 355 49.18 -0.08 7.28
C ALA A 355 47.84 0.28 6.61
N LEU A 356 47.61 1.57 6.32
CA LEU A 356 46.39 2.04 5.67
C LEU A 356 46.27 1.50 4.24
N GLY A 357 47.36 1.46 3.48
CA GLY A 357 47.40 0.86 2.15
C GLY A 357 47.05 -0.63 2.17
N SER A 358 47.59 -1.37 3.16
CA SER A 358 47.30 -2.79 3.36
C SER A 358 45.83 -3.01 3.71
N LEU A 359 45.27 -2.21 4.63
CA LEU A 359 43.86 -2.30 5.02
C LEU A 359 42.91 -2.00 3.86
N MET A 360 43.29 -1.09 2.97
CA MET A 360 42.50 -0.70 1.79
C MET A 360 42.76 -1.60 0.57
N GLU A 361 43.55 -2.67 0.72
CA GLU A 361 43.98 -3.61 -0.33
C GLU A 361 44.58 -2.90 -1.56
N MET A 362 45.31 -1.81 -1.32
CA MET A 362 45.97 -1.05 -2.38
C MET A 362 47.35 -1.64 -2.67
N LYS A 363 47.56 -2.09 -3.91
CA LYS A 363 48.88 -2.49 -4.40
C LYS A 363 49.82 -1.29 -4.30
N GLU A 364 50.90 -1.45 -3.52
CA GLU A 364 52.04 -0.55 -3.31
C GLU A 364 51.79 0.95 -3.61
N LEU A 365 51.67 1.74 -2.56
CA LEU A 365 51.55 3.19 -2.67
C LEU A 365 52.88 3.79 -3.16
N SER A 366 52.83 4.74 -4.10
CA SER A 366 54.03 5.43 -4.57
C SER A 366 54.60 6.39 -3.52
N GLY A 367 55.92 6.55 -3.47
CA GLY A 367 56.58 7.53 -2.59
C GLY A 367 56.94 6.99 -1.19
N MET A 368 57.07 5.67 -1.03
CA MET A 368 57.45 5.01 0.24
C MET A 368 58.97 5.06 0.53
N GLN A 369 59.70 5.88 -0.21
CA GLN A 369 61.15 6.03 -0.03
C GLN A 369 61.45 7.08 1.07
N PRO A 370 62.44 6.84 1.93
CA PRO A 370 62.91 7.83 2.90
C PRO A 370 63.51 9.08 2.21
N LEU A 371 63.31 10.26 2.80
CA LEU A 371 63.73 11.55 2.26
C LEU A 371 65.16 11.94 2.68
N GLN A 372 65.71 11.28 3.71
CA GLN A 372 66.95 11.66 4.41
C GLN A 372 68.16 11.89 3.50
N HIS A 373 68.29 11.18 2.37
CA HIS A 373 69.49 11.21 1.52
C HIS A 373 69.20 11.63 0.07
N LEU A 374 68.03 12.21 -0.17
CA LEU A 374 67.58 12.59 -1.51
C LEU A 374 67.93 14.05 -1.85
N PRO A 375 68.44 14.31 -3.08
CA PRO A 375 68.53 15.65 -3.63
C PRO A 375 67.19 16.37 -3.60
N GLN A 376 67.20 17.70 -3.50
CA GLN A 376 65.98 18.50 -3.34
C GLN A 376 64.94 18.27 -4.45
N GLU A 377 65.40 18.04 -5.68
CA GLU A 377 64.53 17.71 -6.82
C GLU A 377 63.81 16.37 -6.62
N LYS A 378 64.55 15.31 -6.23
CA LYS A 378 63.97 13.99 -5.89
C LYS A 378 63.04 14.05 -4.67
N ARG A 379 63.32 14.91 -3.69
CA ARG A 379 62.42 15.13 -2.55
C ARG A 379 61.08 15.73 -2.98
N ALA A 380 61.09 16.67 -3.92
CA ALA A 380 59.87 17.23 -4.49
C ALA A 380 59.07 16.17 -5.27
N GLU A 381 59.75 15.29 -6.02
CA GLU A 381 59.12 14.16 -6.72
C GLU A 381 58.45 13.17 -5.76
N VAL A 382 59.16 12.74 -4.70
CA VAL A 382 58.61 11.86 -3.66
C VAL A 382 57.45 12.53 -2.94
N GLY A 383 57.52 13.85 -2.67
CA GLY A 383 56.41 14.62 -2.13
C GLY A 383 55.17 14.57 -3.01
N LEU A 384 55.32 14.74 -4.32
CA LEU A 384 54.23 14.63 -5.29
C LEU A 384 53.65 13.20 -5.35
N GLN A 385 54.51 12.18 -5.28
CA GLN A 385 54.08 10.77 -5.23
C GLN A 385 53.27 10.46 -3.96
N ARG A 386 53.73 10.95 -2.81
CA ARG A 386 53.02 10.84 -1.52
C ARG A 386 51.66 11.54 -1.58
N GLN A 387 51.59 12.73 -2.19
CA GLN A 387 50.32 13.44 -2.36
C GLN A 387 49.34 12.69 -3.27
N LYS A 388 49.82 12.12 -4.38
CA LYS A 388 49.01 11.26 -5.27
C LYS A 388 48.52 10.00 -4.56
N ALA A 389 49.37 9.36 -3.76
CA ALA A 389 49.02 8.19 -2.96
C ALA A 389 47.92 8.51 -1.94
N LEU A 390 48.06 9.64 -1.22
CA LEU A 390 47.04 10.13 -0.28
C LEU A 390 45.71 10.44 -0.98
N GLU A 391 45.74 11.05 -2.16
CA GLU A 391 44.52 11.34 -2.92
C GLU A 391 43.81 10.05 -3.36
N LEU A 392 44.57 9.03 -3.76
CA LEU A 392 44.03 7.73 -4.14
C LEU A 392 43.40 7.00 -2.94
N LEU A 393 44.08 7.02 -1.79
CA LEU A 393 43.56 6.51 -0.52
C LEU A 393 42.26 7.22 -0.13
N TYR A 394 42.25 8.55 -0.19
CA TYR A 394 41.05 9.34 0.13
C TYR A 394 39.87 8.97 -0.78
N LYS A 395 40.10 8.84 -2.10
CA LYS A 395 39.07 8.40 -3.05
C LYS A 395 38.55 7.01 -2.71
N LYS A 396 39.44 6.06 -2.39
CA LYS A 396 39.06 4.69 -2.01
C LYS A 396 38.23 4.67 -0.72
N ILE A 397 38.67 5.38 0.32
CA ILE A 397 37.97 5.52 1.60
C ILE A 397 36.58 6.14 1.37
N ARG A 398 36.50 7.22 0.60
CA ARG A 398 35.22 7.88 0.31
C ARG A 398 34.27 6.96 -0.45
N ASN A 399 34.77 6.19 -1.43
CA ASN A 399 33.94 5.23 -2.15
C ASN A 399 33.44 4.11 -1.22
N LEU A 400 34.29 3.60 -0.32
CA LEU A 400 33.89 2.60 0.67
C LEU A 400 32.85 3.16 1.63
N GLN A 401 33.02 4.39 2.09
CA GLN A 401 32.05 5.08 2.94
C GLN A 401 30.68 5.18 2.24
N ILE A 402 30.64 5.65 0.99
CA ILE A 402 29.38 5.73 0.22
C ILE A 402 28.76 4.33 0.01
N CYS A 403 29.57 3.32 -0.29
CA CYS A 403 29.10 1.94 -0.44
C CYS A 403 28.54 1.38 0.88
N LEU A 404 29.13 1.74 2.01
CA LEU A 404 28.70 1.33 3.34
C LEU A 404 27.38 2.03 3.71
N GLU A 405 27.29 3.34 3.54
CA GLU A 405 26.05 4.12 3.75
C GLU A 405 24.87 3.55 2.94
N ARG A 406 25.10 3.19 1.67
CA ARG A 406 24.07 2.54 0.83
C ARG A 406 23.68 1.16 1.34
N LYS A 407 24.64 0.36 1.82
CA LYS A 407 24.34 -0.95 2.41
C LYS A 407 23.56 -0.83 3.71
N GLU A 408 23.88 0.16 4.55
CA GLU A 408 23.13 0.45 5.76
C GLU A 408 21.69 0.88 5.46
N GLU A 409 21.49 1.70 4.43
CA GLU A 409 20.14 2.08 3.96
C GLU A 409 19.34 0.85 3.49
N MET A 410 19.95 -0.01 2.67
CA MET A 410 19.30 -1.28 2.28
C MET A 410 18.99 -2.18 3.47
N LEU A 411 19.86 -2.24 4.47
CA LEU A 411 19.61 -3.02 5.69
C LEU A 411 18.42 -2.47 6.48
N LYS A 412 18.27 -1.15 6.59
CA LYS A 412 17.10 -0.53 7.22
C LYS A 412 15.79 -0.88 6.49
N ASP A 413 15.82 -0.94 5.16
CA ASP A 413 14.66 -1.37 4.37
C ASP A 413 14.31 -2.85 4.62
N TYR A 414 15.32 -3.71 4.75
CA TYR A 414 15.12 -5.11 5.12
C TYR A 414 14.58 -5.26 6.54
N GLU A 415 15.11 -4.52 7.51
CA GLU A 415 14.58 -4.48 8.89
C GLU A 415 13.10 -4.08 8.89
N GLY A 416 12.74 -3.03 8.14
CA GLY A 416 11.34 -2.62 7.99
C GLY A 416 10.46 -3.68 7.32
N SER A 417 10.99 -4.43 6.36
CA SER A 417 10.28 -5.52 5.70
C SER A 417 10.07 -6.72 6.62
N VAL A 418 11.07 -7.05 7.45
CA VAL A 418 10.98 -8.10 8.47
C VAL A 418 9.97 -7.74 9.55
N GLU A 419 9.92 -6.48 9.96
CA GLU A 419 8.95 -6.01 10.96
C GLU A 419 7.51 -6.10 10.43
N LYS A 420 7.27 -5.70 9.17
CA LYS A 420 5.98 -5.90 8.50
C LYS A 420 5.60 -7.38 8.42
N LEU A 421 6.55 -8.26 8.12
CA LEU A 421 6.31 -9.70 8.09
C LEU A 421 5.91 -10.24 9.47
N ARG A 422 6.57 -9.78 10.55
CA ARG A 422 6.19 -10.14 11.92
C ARG A 422 4.77 -9.70 12.26
N GLN A 423 4.39 -8.48 11.91
CA GLN A 423 3.04 -7.97 12.13
C GLN A 423 2.00 -8.78 11.34
N SER A 424 2.29 -9.11 10.08
CA SER A 424 1.46 -9.97 9.26
C SER A 424 1.30 -11.37 9.86
N GLN A 425 2.38 -11.97 10.36
CA GLN A 425 2.34 -13.28 11.01
C GLN A 425 1.48 -13.25 12.29
N ALA A 426 1.62 -12.21 13.11
CA ALA A 426 0.79 -12.05 14.31
C ALA A 426 -0.69 -11.83 13.97
N SER A 427 -1.00 -11.14 12.87
CA SER A 427 -2.39 -11.01 12.39
C SER A 427 -2.96 -12.33 11.88
N LEU A 428 -2.15 -13.14 11.19
CA LEU A 428 -2.55 -14.46 10.72
C LEU A 428 -2.84 -15.41 11.90
N GLN A 429 -2.01 -15.38 12.94
CA GLN A 429 -2.22 -16.18 14.15
C GLN A 429 -3.54 -15.82 14.83
N ARG A 430 -3.85 -14.53 14.99
CA ARG A 430 -5.14 -14.09 15.53
C ARG A 430 -6.32 -14.57 14.68
N CYS A 431 -6.22 -14.47 13.36
CA CYS A 431 -7.25 -14.97 12.45
C CYS A 431 -7.42 -16.49 12.57
N GLN A 432 -6.33 -17.25 12.73
CA GLN A 432 -6.39 -18.69 12.94
C GLN A 432 -7.05 -19.07 14.28
N GLU A 433 -6.77 -18.32 15.34
CA GLU A 433 -7.43 -18.49 16.64
C GLU A 433 -8.93 -18.20 16.56
N GLU A 434 -9.33 -17.11 15.88
CA GLU A 434 -10.73 -16.77 15.62
C GLU A 434 -11.42 -17.87 14.80
N MET A 435 -10.78 -18.37 13.74
CA MET A 435 -11.30 -19.48 12.95
C MET A 435 -11.50 -20.74 13.78
N SER A 436 -10.53 -21.10 14.63
CA SER A 436 -10.64 -22.25 15.54
C SER A 436 -11.81 -22.08 16.52
N SER A 437 -11.98 -20.88 17.08
CA SER A 437 -13.10 -20.58 17.98
C SER A 437 -14.46 -20.66 17.27
N LEU A 438 -14.55 -20.22 16.02
CA LEU A 438 -15.78 -20.31 15.21
C LEU A 438 -16.07 -21.76 14.82
N GLU A 439 -15.05 -22.56 14.52
CA GLU A 439 -15.18 -23.99 14.31
C GLU A 439 -15.77 -24.65 15.56
N ASP A 440 -15.22 -24.39 16.75
CA ASP A 440 -15.75 -24.93 18.01
C ASP A 440 -17.20 -24.51 18.29
N GLU A 441 -17.56 -23.25 18.00
CA GLU A 441 -18.94 -22.78 18.12
C GLU A 441 -19.87 -23.50 17.12
N ALA A 442 -19.45 -23.65 15.88
CA ALA A 442 -20.22 -24.36 14.86
C ALA A 442 -20.46 -25.83 15.24
N HIS A 443 -19.47 -26.50 15.83
CA HIS A 443 -19.63 -27.86 16.37
C HIS A 443 -20.64 -27.89 17.53
N ARG A 444 -20.53 -26.97 18.50
CA ARG A 444 -21.49 -26.85 19.62
C ARG A 444 -22.91 -26.60 19.13
N GLU A 445 -23.10 -25.69 18.19
CA GLU A 445 -24.41 -25.44 17.58
C GLU A 445 -24.95 -26.67 16.83
N ALA A 446 -24.08 -27.44 16.17
CA ALA A 446 -24.49 -28.65 15.45
C ALA A 446 -24.98 -29.74 16.43
N GLU A 447 -24.31 -29.89 17.57
CA GLU A 447 -24.73 -30.78 18.66
C GLU A 447 -26.08 -30.35 19.24
N GLU A 448 -26.26 -29.06 19.54
CA GLU A 448 -27.53 -28.53 20.03
C GLU A 448 -28.66 -28.77 19.02
N LYS A 449 -28.42 -28.48 17.74
CA LYS A 449 -29.38 -28.75 16.65
C LYS A 449 -29.74 -30.22 16.56
N ALA A 450 -28.79 -31.14 16.79
CA ALA A 450 -29.06 -32.57 16.79
C ALA A 450 -29.95 -32.98 17.98
N LEU A 451 -29.65 -32.49 19.19
CA LEU A 451 -30.46 -32.75 20.39
C LEU A 451 -31.89 -32.20 20.26
N LEU A 452 -32.04 -30.99 19.71
CA LEU A 452 -33.35 -30.39 19.48
C LEU A 452 -34.18 -31.18 18.45
N ARG A 453 -33.55 -31.68 17.38
CA ARG A 453 -34.21 -32.56 16.41
C ARG A 453 -34.69 -33.85 17.07
N GLU A 454 -33.85 -34.48 17.89
CA GLU A 454 -34.23 -35.70 18.60
C GLU A 454 -35.41 -35.45 19.57
N ALA A 455 -35.38 -34.34 20.31
CA ALA A 455 -36.47 -33.96 21.21
C ALA A 455 -37.80 -33.72 20.45
N LEU A 456 -37.71 -33.08 19.28
CA LEU A 456 -38.86 -32.84 18.41
C LEU A 456 -39.42 -34.15 17.86
N GLU A 457 -38.58 -35.06 17.38
CA GLU A 457 -38.99 -36.40 16.93
C GLU A 457 -39.68 -37.20 18.04
N ARG A 458 -39.11 -37.20 19.26
CA ARG A 458 -39.73 -37.86 20.43
C ARG A 458 -41.12 -37.28 20.74
N MET A 459 -41.28 -35.97 20.69
CA MET A 459 -42.57 -35.31 20.91
C MET A 459 -43.59 -35.64 19.81
N GLN A 460 -43.15 -35.66 18.55
CA GLN A 460 -43.98 -36.04 17.40
C GLN A 460 -44.55 -37.46 17.59
N VAL A 461 -43.67 -38.42 17.92
CA VAL A 461 -44.06 -39.81 18.18
C VAL A 461 -45.07 -39.91 19.33
N GLN A 462 -44.87 -39.15 20.42
CA GLN A 462 -45.82 -39.12 21.53
C GLN A 462 -47.19 -38.55 21.14
N LEU A 463 -47.23 -37.49 20.32
CA LEU A 463 -48.47 -36.89 19.82
C LEU A 463 -49.23 -37.85 18.91
N ASP A 464 -48.54 -38.50 17.98
CA ASP A 464 -49.15 -39.48 17.08
C ASP A 464 -49.67 -40.70 17.85
N GLN A 465 -48.94 -41.17 18.86
CA GLN A 465 -49.44 -42.21 19.75
C GLN A 465 -50.70 -41.78 20.53
N LYS A 466 -50.77 -40.53 21.03
CA LYS A 466 -51.96 -40.00 21.69
C LYS A 466 -53.15 -39.92 20.71
N ARG A 467 -52.93 -39.46 19.48
CA ARG A 467 -53.95 -39.41 18.42
C ARG A 467 -54.49 -40.80 18.09
N LEU A 468 -53.61 -41.79 17.92
CA LEU A 468 -54.01 -43.19 17.69
C LEU A 468 -54.82 -43.75 18.85
N ARG A 469 -54.43 -43.48 20.11
CA ARG A 469 -55.20 -43.89 21.30
C ARG A 469 -56.57 -43.22 21.36
N GLN A 470 -56.69 -41.95 20.97
CA GLN A 470 -57.97 -41.25 20.89
C GLN A 470 -58.88 -41.83 19.80
N ALA A 471 -58.37 -42.05 18.60
CA ALA A 471 -59.10 -42.68 17.50
C ALA A 471 -59.59 -44.09 17.87
N ALA A 472 -58.75 -44.90 18.53
CA ALA A 472 -59.14 -46.23 19.00
C ALA A 472 -60.24 -46.21 20.07
N LYS A 473 -60.31 -45.16 20.90
CA LYS A 473 -61.42 -44.97 21.85
C LYS A 473 -62.71 -44.58 21.14
N GLN A 474 -62.64 -43.78 20.09
CA GLN A 474 -63.81 -43.37 19.30
C GLN A 474 -64.41 -44.53 18.50
N HIS A 475 -63.60 -45.49 18.03
CA HIS A 475 -64.08 -46.69 17.32
C HIS A 475 -64.64 -47.80 18.23
N LYS A 476 -64.55 -47.67 19.55
CA LYS A 476 -65.04 -48.65 20.53
C LYS A 476 -66.41 -48.30 21.13
N VAL A 477 -67.00 -47.19 20.70
CA VAL A 477 -68.39 -46.76 20.98
C VAL A 477 -69.20 -47.02 19.73
#